data_AF-A0A3C1S460-F1
#
_entry.id   AF-A0A3C1S460-F1
#
_cell.length_a   1.000
_cell.length_b   1.000
_cell.length_c   1.000
_cell.angle_alpha   90.00
_cell.angle_beta   90.00
_cell.angle_gamma   90.00
#
_symmetry.space_group_name_H-M   'P 1'
#
loop_
_entity.id
_entity.type
_entity.pdbx_description
1 polymer ?
#
loop_
_entity_poly.entity_id
_entity_poly.type
_entity_poly.pdbx_seq_one_letter_code
_entity_poly.pdbx_strand_id
1 'polypeptide(L)'
;DPVTPIRLWEAIRAFPPRILFLSGCSTGKAEIHKGMASFTEQMVSFGIPFVMGWAEPVTDVGAIRMAVCIFKYLAMGKRVSEAVNAAREA
;
A
#
# COMPACT_ATOMS: atom_id res chain seq x y z
N ASP A 1 -0.09 -18.55 9.95
CA ASP A 1 -0.87 -17.42 10.49
C ASP A 1 -0.91 -16.24 9.53
N PRO A 2 -2.08 -15.62 9.33
CA PRO A 2 -2.19 -14.40 8.52
C PRO A 2 -1.45 -13.23 9.19
N VAL A 3 -0.91 -12.33 8.35
CA VAL A 3 -0.33 -11.07 8.79
C VAL A 3 -1.47 -10.10 9.08
N THR A 4 -1.50 -9.51 10.27
CA THR A 4 -2.47 -8.47 10.67
C THR A 4 -1.79 -7.10 10.73
N PRO A 5 -2.55 -5.99 10.71
CA PRO A 5 -1.97 -4.65 10.84
C PRO A 5 -1.08 -4.49 12.08
N ILE A 6 -1.55 -4.97 13.24
CA ILE A 6 -0.76 -4.89 14.48
C ILE A 6 0.52 -5.72 14.40
N ARG A 7 0.48 -6.93 13.83
CA ARG A 7 1.68 -7.76 13.68
C ARG A 7 2.70 -7.13 12.73
N LEU A 8 2.24 -6.53 11.65
CA LEU A 8 3.13 -5.80 10.74
C LEU A 8 3.74 -4.58 11.44
N TRP A 9 2.92 -3.81 12.16
CA TRP A 9 3.39 -2.63 12.89
C TRP A 9 4.48 -2.97 13.91
N GLU A 10 4.24 -3.97 14.75
CA GLU A 10 5.23 -4.42 15.75
C GLU A 10 6.57 -4.83 15.10
N ALA A 11 6.54 -5.38 13.88
CA ALA A 11 7.75 -5.77 13.16
C ALA A 11 8.54 -4.58 12.58
N ILE A 12 7.89 -3.45 12.27
CA ILE A 12 8.53 -2.33 11.53
C ILE A 12 8.63 -1.03 12.33
N ARG A 13 7.94 -0.91 13.49
CA ARG A 13 7.83 0.36 14.25
C ARG A 13 9.15 0.97 14.71
N ALA A 14 10.22 0.18 14.80
CA ALA A 14 11.55 0.71 15.14
C ALA A 14 12.10 1.63 14.04
N PHE A 15 11.74 1.37 12.78
CA PHE A 15 12.14 2.14 11.60
C PHE A 15 10.98 2.24 10.61
N PRO A 16 9.94 3.01 10.92
CA PRO A 16 8.73 3.05 10.10
C PRO A 16 9.06 3.63 8.70
N PRO A 17 8.56 3.02 7.62
CA PRO A 17 8.82 3.53 6.28
C PRO A 17 8.09 4.86 6.05
N ARG A 18 8.65 5.73 5.21
CA ARG A 18 7.95 6.95 4.76
C ARG A 18 6.82 6.65 3.78
N ILE A 19 6.96 5.56 3.03
CA ILE A 19 6.00 5.04 2.05
C ILE A 19 5.91 3.53 2.28
N LEU A 20 4.72 3.02 2.58
CA LEU A 20 4.43 1.59 2.67
C LEU A 20 3.53 1.18 1.52
N PHE A 21 3.91 0.15 0.77
CA PHE A 21 3.05 -0.46 -0.25
C PHE A 21 2.65 -1.87 0.17
N LEU A 22 1.38 -2.05 0.51
CA LEU A 22 0.76 -3.33 0.83
C LEU A 22 0.31 -4.01 -0.46
N SER A 23 1.23 -4.66 -1.17
CA SER A 23 0.92 -5.30 -2.46
C SER A 23 0.23 -6.68 -2.31
N GLY A 24 -0.86 -6.75 -1.54
CA GLY A 24 -1.73 -7.92 -1.42
C GLY A 24 -3.17 -7.57 -1.75
N CYS A 25 -3.92 -8.52 -2.33
CA CYS A 25 -5.31 -8.29 -2.76
C CYS A 25 -6.16 -7.65 -1.66
N SER A 26 -6.96 -6.64 -2.04
CA SER A 26 -7.94 -5.98 -1.16
C SER A 26 -7.39 -5.35 0.12
N THR A 27 -6.08 -5.08 0.21
CA THR A 27 -5.44 -4.43 1.37
C THR A 27 -5.93 -2.99 1.62
N GLY A 28 -6.39 -2.32 0.57
CA GLY A 28 -7.04 -1.01 0.62
C GLY A 28 -8.56 -1.07 0.74
N LYS A 29 -9.15 -2.26 0.87
CA LYS A 29 -10.60 -2.42 1.00
C LYS A 29 -11.03 -2.19 2.45
N ALA A 30 -11.91 -1.22 2.66
CA ALA A 30 -12.60 -1.03 3.93
C ALA A 30 -13.92 -1.82 3.92
N GLU A 31 -14.25 -2.47 5.04
CA GLU A 31 -15.54 -3.14 5.21
C GLU A 31 -16.52 -2.12 5.82
N ILE A 32 -16.97 -1.16 5.01
CA ILE A 32 -17.78 0.00 5.44
C ILE A 32 -19.02 -0.43 6.23
N HIS A 33 -19.70 -1.50 5.79
CA HIS A 33 -20.88 -2.05 6.45
C HIS A 33 -20.61 -2.63 7.84
N LYS A 34 -19.35 -2.92 8.16
CA LYS A 34 -18.90 -3.44 9.47
C LYS A 34 -18.17 -2.38 10.29
N GLY A 35 -18.07 -1.14 9.78
CA GLY A 35 -17.30 -0.07 10.43
C GLY A 35 -15.81 -0.37 10.55
N MET A 36 -15.27 -1.30 9.75
CA MET A 36 -13.88 -1.74 9.88
C MET A 36 -13.01 -1.06 8.84
N ALA A 37 -12.02 -0.31 9.33
CA ALA A 37 -11.00 0.33 8.51
C ALA A 37 -10.18 -0.71 7.73
N SER A 38 -9.78 -0.35 6.52
CA SER A 38 -8.87 -1.13 5.67
C SER A 38 -7.51 -1.34 6.36
N PHE A 39 -6.73 -2.28 5.84
CA PHE A 39 -5.36 -2.49 6.31
C PHE A 39 -4.55 -1.20 6.12
N THR A 40 -4.71 -0.53 4.97
CA THR A 40 -4.01 0.73 4.67
C THR A 40 -4.33 1.84 5.68
N GLU A 41 -5.61 2.03 6.03
CA GLU A 41 -6.03 3.06 6.98
C GLU A 41 -5.48 2.79 8.39
N GLN A 42 -5.46 1.53 8.83
CA GLN A 42 -4.89 1.16 10.13
C GLN A 42 -3.38 1.43 10.17
N MET A 43 -2.64 1.18 9.09
CA MET A 43 -1.21 1.49 9.06
C MET A 43 -0.93 2.99 9.08
N VAL A 44 -1.80 3.81 8.48
CA VAL A 44 -1.75 5.28 8.60
C VAL A 44 -2.00 5.70 10.05
N SER A 45 -3.00 5.12 10.72
CA SER A 45 -3.29 5.47 12.13
C SER A 45 -2.18 5.04 13.10
N PHE A 46 -1.37 4.03 12.74
CA PHE A 46 -0.16 3.67 13.48
C PHE A 46 1.03 4.61 13.24
N GLY A 47 0.92 5.57 12.32
CA GLY A 47 1.92 6.62 12.12
C GLY A 47 2.74 6.50 10.83
N ILE A 48 2.37 5.62 9.90
CA ILE A 48 3.00 5.60 8.58
C ILE A 48 2.44 6.75 7.73
N PRO A 49 3.27 7.69 7.25
CA PRO A 49 2.78 8.91 6.61
C PRO A 49 1.98 8.66 5.32
N PHE A 50 2.34 7.61 4.58
CA PHE A 50 1.71 7.30 3.31
C PHE A 50 1.69 5.79 3.08
N VAL A 51 0.50 5.25 2.87
CA VAL A 51 0.26 3.81 2.66
C VAL A 51 -0.56 3.61 1.39
N MET A 52 -0.11 2.70 0.52
CA MET A 52 -0.84 2.26 -0.66
C MET A 52 -1.24 0.80 -0.52
N GLY A 53 -2.37 0.45 -1.14
CA GLY A 53 -2.88 -0.91 -1.24
C GLY A 53 -3.93 -1.01 -2.34
N TRP A 54 -4.46 -2.20 -2.52
CA TRP A 54 -5.43 -2.50 -3.57
C TRP A 54 -6.86 -2.44 -3.01
N ALA A 55 -7.74 -1.64 -3.62
CA ALA A 55 -9.14 -1.56 -3.19
C ALA A 55 -9.92 -2.86 -3.51
N GLU A 56 -9.48 -3.59 -4.53
CA GLU A 56 -10.09 -4.85 -5.00
C GLU A 56 -8.99 -5.87 -5.33
N PRO A 57 -9.34 -7.14 -5.62
CA PRO A 57 -8.38 -8.12 -6.10
C PRO A 57 -7.62 -7.65 -7.35
N VAL A 58 -6.35 -8.00 -7.43
CA VAL A 58 -5.45 -7.65 -8.52
C VAL A 58 -4.76 -8.92 -9.03
N THR A 59 -4.44 -8.98 -10.32
CA THR A 59 -3.65 -10.08 -10.86
C THR A 59 -2.17 -9.89 -10.54
N ASP A 60 -1.41 -10.99 -10.41
CA ASP A 60 0.03 -10.92 -10.14
C ASP A 60 0.77 -10.08 -11.19
N VAL A 61 0.43 -10.26 -12.48
CA VAL A 61 1.01 -9.50 -13.59
C VAL A 61 0.72 -8.01 -13.45
N GLY A 62 -0.52 -7.64 -13.12
CA GLY A 62 -0.90 -6.24 -12.90
C GLY A 62 -0.18 -5.63 -11.70
N ALA A 63 -0.11 -6.37 -10.59
CA ALA A 63 0.57 -5.92 -9.38
C ALA A 63 2.07 -5.70 -9.61
N ILE A 64 2.73 -6.63 -10.31
CA ILE A 64 4.16 -6.51 -10.68
C ILE A 64 4.38 -5.30 -11.59
N ARG A 65 3.56 -5.11 -12.64
CA ARG A 65 3.69 -3.96 -13.55
C ARG A 65 3.54 -2.63 -12.82
N MET A 66 2.53 -2.51 -11.97
CA MET A 66 2.32 -1.32 -11.16
C MET A 66 3.51 -1.06 -10.23
N ALA A 67 4.00 -2.08 -9.53
CA ALA A 67 5.16 -1.97 -8.66
C ALA A 67 6.41 -1.50 -9.42
N VAL A 68 6.71 -2.10 -10.58
CA VAL A 68 7.83 -1.69 -11.45
C VAL A 68 7.70 -0.24 -11.87
N CYS A 69 6.51 0.20 -12.30
CA CYS A 69 6.29 1.58 -12.71
C CYS A 69 6.46 2.56 -11.54
N ILE A 70 5.86 2.26 -10.38
CA ILE A 70 6.00 3.08 -9.17
C ILE A 70 7.48 3.23 -8.79
N PHE A 71 8.21 2.11 -8.64
CA PHE A 71 9.62 2.16 -8.25
C PHE A 71 10.47 2.92 -9.26
N LYS A 72 10.23 2.75 -10.57
CA LYS A 72 10.93 3.48 -11.62
C LYS A 72 10.74 4.99 -11.49
N TYR A 73 9.50 5.47 -11.34
CA TYR A 73 9.21 6.90 -11.23
C TYR A 73 9.76 7.50 -9.94
N LEU A 74 9.63 6.79 -8.81
CA LEU A 74 10.21 7.23 -7.55
C LEU A 74 11.74 7.33 -7.61
N ALA A 75 12.41 6.37 -8.26
CA ALA A 75 13.86 6.40 -8.46
C ALA A 75 14.32 7.59 -9.32
N MET A 76 13.45 8.11 -10.20
CA MET A 76 13.68 9.33 -10.97
C MET A 76 13.43 10.62 -10.18
N GLY A 77 13.11 10.53 -8.89
CA GLY A 77 12.79 11.68 -8.03
C GLY A 77 11.39 12.26 -8.25
N LYS A 78 10.50 11.53 -8.94
CA LYS A 78 9.11 11.95 -9.13
C LYS A 78 8.31 11.86 -7.83
N ARG A 79 7.26 12.67 -7.72
CA ARG A 79 6.35 12.62 -6.58
C ARG A 79 5.56 11.31 -6.61
N VAL A 80 5.12 10.88 -5.44
CA VAL A 80 4.30 9.68 -5.29
C VAL A 80 3.02 9.74 -6.12
N SER A 81 2.35 10.89 -6.16
CA SER A 81 1.16 11.09 -6.99
C SER A 81 1.43 10.91 -8.48
N GLU A 82 2.58 11.37 -8.98
CA GLU A 82 2.99 11.19 -10.38
C GLU A 82 3.29 9.71 -10.67
N ALA A 83 4.01 9.04 -9.77
CA ALA A 83 4.33 7.62 -9.89
C ALA A 83 3.08 6.74 -9.90
N VAL A 84 2.11 7.02 -9.03
CA VAL A 84 0.83 6.31 -8.97
C VAL A 84 0.00 6.55 -10.23
N ASN A 85 -0.06 7.80 -10.72
CA ASN A 85 -0.81 8.10 -11.93
C ASN A 85 -0.22 7.37 -13.15
N ALA A 86 1.10 7.45 -13.33
CA ALA A 86 1.80 6.74 -14.41
C ALA A 86 1.62 5.21 -14.32
N ALA A 87 1.57 4.65 -13.11
CA ALA A 87 1.38 3.22 -12.93
C ALA A 87 -0.04 2.72 -13.24
N ARG A 88 -1.06 3.59 -13.19
CA ARG A 88 -2.43 3.25 -13.59
C ARG A 88 -2.62 3.18 -15.11
N GLU A 89 -1.75 3.85 -15.85
CA GLU A 89 -1.79 3.91 -17.32
C GLU A 89 -0.96 2.82 -18.02
N ALA A 90 -0.21 2.01 -17.25
CA ALA A 90 0.73 0.99 -17.72
C ALA A 90 0.16 -0.44 -17.74
#